data_AF-A0A4R1CHI4-F1
#
_entry.id   AF-A0A4R1CHI4-F1
#
_cell.length_a   1.000
_cell.length_b   1.000
_cell.length_c   1.000
_cell.angle_alpha   90.00
_cell.angle_beta   90.00
_cell.angle_gamma   90.00
#
_symmetry.space_group_name_H-M   'P 1'
#
loop_
_entity.id
_entity.type
_entity.pdbx_description
1 polymer ?
#
loop_
_entity_poly.entity_id
_entity_poly.type
_entity_poly.pdbx_seq_one_letter_code
_entity_poly.pdbx_strand_id
1 'polypeptide(L)'
;MSTTLTCPSLAERFNCTGFSRWVNSPTGRGFRLTAGTTFLVVGFLLRDSGLGIALMAWSVVPLSAGAFNLCWISAVLGGPLRSMTIRQQQA
;
A
#
# COMPACT_ATOMS: atom_id res chain seq x y z
N MET A 1 15.04 -20.54 -30.19
CA MET A 1 13.93 -19.63 -29.81
C MET A 1 13.07 -20.36 -28.80
N SER A 2 13.37 -20.20 -27.51
CA SER A 2 12.60 -20.84 -26.42
C SER A 2 11.90 -19.73 -25.66
N THR A 3 10.59 -19.59 -25.87
CA THR A 3 9.71 -18.81 -25.00
C THR A 3 9.61 -19.57 -23.67
N THR A 4 10.40 -19.17 -22.67
CA THR A 4 10.15 -19.57 -21.29
C THR A 4 8.76 -19.08 -20.91
N LEU A 5 7.83 -20.02 -20.64
CA LEU A 5 6.58 -19.77 -19.96
C LEU A 5 6.90 -19.41 -18.49
N THR A 6 7.39 -18.20 -18.28
CA THR A 6 7.57 -17.66 -16.93
C THR A 6 6.19 -17.25 -16.43
N CYS A 7 5.70 -17.90 -15.37
CA CYS A 7 4.51 -17.41 -14.69
C CYS A 7 4.72 -15.93 -14.32
N PRO A 8 3.70 -15.06 -14.49
CA PRO A 8 3.80 -13.69 -14.04
C PRO A 8 4.15 -13.68 -12.54
N SER A 9 5.08 -12.80 -12.19
CA SER A 9 5.49 -12.57 -10.80
C SER A 9 4.28 -12.23 -9.93
N LEU A 10 4.43 -12.44 -8.61
CA LEU A 10 3.34 -12.20 -7.67
C LEU A 10 2.85 -10.73 -7.71
N ALA A 11 3.78 -9.79 -7.94
CA ALA A 11 3.47 -8.39 -8.16
C ALA A 11 2.69 -8.13 -9.47
N GLU A 12 3.05 -8.78 -10.58
CA GLU A 12 2.31 -8.66 -11.84
C GLU A 12 0.89 -9.22 -11.70
N ARG A 13 0.74 -10.39 -11.06
CA ARG A 13 -0.59 -10.96 -10.77
C ARG A 13 -1.42 -10.03 -9.91
N PHE A 14 -0.82 -9.42 -8.88
CA PHE A 14 -1.46 -8.42 -8.04
C PHE A 14 -1.88 -7.18 -8.85
N ASN A 15 -1.02 -6.66 -9.72
CA ASN A 15 -1.28 -5.45 -10.52
C ASN A 15 -2.48 -5.61 -11.46
N CYS A 16 -2.76 -6.84 -11.91
CA CYS A 16 -3.95 -7.15 -12.72
C CYS A 16 -5.27 -7.13 -11.92
N THR A 17 -5.23 -7.17 -10.58
CA THR A 17 -6.46 -7.21 -9.76
C THR A 17 -7.16 -5.86 -9.69
N GLY A 18 -8.50 -5.89 -9.59
CA GLY A 18 -9.30 -4.69 -9.35
C GLY A 18 -8.94 -3.99 -8.03
N PHE A 19 -8.56 -4.76 -7.01
CA PHE A 19 -8.06 -4.20 -5.76
C PHE A 19 -6.77 -3.39 -5.95
N SER A 20 -5.79 -3.90 -6.71
CA SER A 20 -4.56 -3.15 -6.98
C SER A 20 -4.83 -1.85 -7.75
N ARG A 21 -5.74 -1.88 -8.73
CA ARG A 21 -6.14 -0.67 -9.47
C ARG A 21 -6.80 0.36 -8.54
N TRP A 22 -7.73 -0.09 -7.68
CA TRP A 22 -8.39 0.78 -6.70
C TRP A 22 -7.40 1.37 -5.69
N VAL A 23 -6.58 0.52 -5.05
CA VAL A 23 -5.69 0.97 -3.97
C VAL A 23 -4.61 1.92 -4.47
N ASN A 24 -4.19 1.82 -5.74
CA ASN A 24 -3.23 2.72 -6.37
C ASN A 24 -3.85 3.97 -7.03
N SER A 25 -5.19 4.09 -7.04
CA SER A 25 -5.91 5.25 -7.59
C SER A 25 -5.93 6.44 -6.62
N PRO A 26 -6.38 7.64 -7.04
CA PRO A 26 -6.57 8.78 -6.15
C PRO A 26 -7.52 8.49 -4.98
N THR A 27 -8.58 7.69 -5.18
CA THR A 27 -9.50 7.31 -4.11
C THR A 27 -8.83 6.35 -3.12
N GLY A 28 -8.02 5.40 -3.62
CA GLY A 28 -7.18 4.54 -2.79
C GLY A 28 -6.14 5.31 -1.96
N ARG A 29 -5.55 6.38 -2.53
CA ARG A 29 -4.68 7.30 -1.78
C ARG A 29 -5.44 7.99 -0.64
N GLY A 30 -6.64 8.48 -0.91
CA GLY A 30 -7.53 9.06 0.11
C GLY A 30 -7.79 8.06 1.24
N PHE A 31 -8.17 6.83 0.91
CA PHE A 31 -8.38 5.76 1.88
C PHE A 31 -7.14 5.51 2.76
N ARG A 32 -5.94 5.41 2.17
CA ARG A 32 -4.68 5.20 2.92
C ARG A 32 -4.42 6.34 3.92
N LEU A 33 -4.61 7.59 3.49
CA LEU A 33 -4.45 8.75 4.38
C LEU A 33 -5.46 8.71 5.51
N THR A 34 -6.74 8.50 5.21
CA THR A 34 -7.80 8.42 6.23
C THR A 34 -7.54 7.29 7.22
N ALA A 35 -7.24 6.08 6.74
CA ALA A 35 -6.93 4.94 7.60
C ALA A 35 -5.73 5.21 8.51
N GLY A 36 -4.66 5.79 7.96
CA GLY A 36 -3.47 6.15 8.73
C GLY A 36 -3.75 7.23 9.78
N THR A 37 -4.48 8.28 9.43
CA THR A 37 -4.89 9.31 10.39
C THR A 37 -5.77 8.72 11.49
N THR A 38 -6.71 7.84 11.16
CA THR A 38 -7.55 7.15 12.16
C THR A 38 -6.70 6.33 13.12
N PHE A 39 -5.75 5.52 12.63
CA PHE A 39 -4.85 4.75 13.49
C PHE A 39 -4.01 5.65 14.40
N LEU A 40 -3.49 6.76 13.87
CA LEU A 40 -2.72 7.71 14.66
C LEU A 40 -3.56 8.34 15.76
N VAL A 41 -4.77 8.81 15.44
CA VAL A 41 -5.67 9.45 16.40
C VAL A 41 -6.10 8.45 17.48
N VAL A 42 -6.56 7.27 17.10
CA VAL A 42 -6.97 6.23 18.06
C VAL A 42 -5.78 5.78 18.92
N GLY A 43 -4.61 5.58 18.31
CA GLY A 43 -3.39 5.22 19.02
C GLY A 43 -2.96 6.29 20.03
N PHE A 44 -3.09 7.57 19.66
CA PHE A 44 -2.80 8.69 20.55
C PHE A 44 -3.79 8.77 21.72
N LEU A 45 -5.07 8.50 21.50
CA LEU A 45 -6.07 8.44 22.57
C LEU A 45 -5.81 7.27 23.55
N LEU A 46 -5.19 6.19 23.07
CA LEU A 46 -4.85 5.00 23.85
C LEU A 46 -3.36 4.92 24.23
N ARG A 47 -2.64 6.06 24.19
CA ARG A 47 -1.17 6.12 24.28
C ARG A 47 -0.56 5.50 25.54
N ASP A 48 -1.32 5.41 26.63
CA ASP A 48 -0.87 4.82 27.88
C ASP A 48 -0.88 3.27 27.86
N SER A 49 -1.37 2.68 26.77
CA SER A 49 -1.40 1.24 26.53
C SER A 49 -0.42 0.81 25.44
N GLY A 50 0.11 -0.41 25.55
CA GLY A 50 0.95 -1.00 24.49
C GLY A 50 0.23 -1.07 23.13
N LEU A 51 -1.09 -1.24 23.13
CA LEU A 51 -1.91 -1.21 21.93
C LEU A 51 -1.92 0.18 21.29
N GLY A 52 -2.03 1.26 22.07
CA GLY A 52 -1.95 2.63 21.55
C GLY A 52 -0.62 2.92 20.88
N ILE A 53 0.49 2.51 21.51
CA ILE A 53 1.84 2.61 20.91
C ILE A 53 1.91 1.83 19.59
N ALA A 54 1.40 0.59 19.56
CA ALA A 54 1.37 -0.23 18.36
C ALA A 54 0.55 0.40 17.22
N LEU A 55 -0.60 1.01 17.53
CA LEU A 55 -1.44 1.70 16.55
C LEU A 55 -0.74 2.96 15.99
N MET A 56 -0.09 3.74 16.84
CA MET A 56 0.69 4.90 16.40
C MET A 56 1.86 4.48 15.51
N ALA A 57 2.60 3.45 15.89
CA ALA A 57 3.66 2.90 15.06
C ALA A 57 3.12 2.38 13.72
N TRP A 58 2.00 1.66 13.75
CA TRP A 58 1.35 1.12 12.55
C TRP A 58 0.88 2.24 11.61
N SER A 59 0.40 3.36 12.13
CA SER A 59 -0.09 4.51 11.34
C SER A 59 0.93 5.07 10.34
N VAL A 60 2.23 4.89 10.62
CA VAL A 60 3.33 5.33 9.75
C VAL A 60 3.25 4.66 8.37
N VAL A 61 2.83 3.39 8.31
CA VAL A 61 2.73 2.63 7.06
C VAL A 61 1.66 3.20 6.11
N PRO A 62 0.37 3.30 6.48
CA PRO A 62 -0.66 3.90 5.62
C PRO A 62 -0.47 5.41 5.40
N LEU A 63 0.03 6.17 6.40
CA LEU A 63 0.31 7.60 6.21
C LEU A 63 1.42 7.83 5.19
N SER A 64 2.54 7.10 5.28
CA SER A 64 3.61 7.19 4.28
C SER A 64 3.15 6.72 2.90
N ALA A 65 2.34 5.66 2.83
CA ALA A 65 1.75 5.16 1.59
C ALA A 65 0.86 6.22 0.91
N GLY A 66 0.06 6.95 1.68
CA GLY A 66 -0.79 8.02 1.19
C GLY A 66 -0.03 9.32 0.86
N ALA A 67 0.89 9.73 1.74
CA ALA A 67 1.62 11.00 1.60
C ALA A 67 2.61 10.95 0.43
N PHE A 68 3.41 9.89 0.35
CA PHE A 68 4.46 9.72 -0.66
C PHE A 68 4.02 8.90 -1.88
N ASN A 69 2.74 8.53 -1.97
CA ASN A 69 2.20 7.67 -3.04
C ASN A 69 2.92 6.31 -3.16
N LEU A 70 3.28 5.70 -2.02
CA LEU A 70 3.94 4.39 -1.97
C LEU A 70 2.90 3.27 -1.88
N CYS A 71 3.21 2.13 -2.46
CA CYS A 71 2.43 0.89 -2.36
C CYS A 71 3.28 -0.17 -1.66
N TRP A 72 3.17 -0.26 -0.33
CA TRP A 72 3.89 -1.25 0.48
C TRP A 72 3.56 -2.68 0.10
N ILE A 73 2.31 -2.94 -0.35
CA ILE A 73 1.90 -4.27 -0.81
C ILE A 73 2.73 -4.70 -2.02
N SER A 74 2.83 -3.84 -3.05
CA SER A 74 3.65 -4.12 -4.23
C SER A 74 5.10 -4.35 -3.86
N ALA A 75 5.67 -3.53 -2.97
CA ALA A 75 7.06 -3.68 -2.53
C ALA A 75 7.32 -5.02 -1.81
N VAL A 76 6.42 -5.45 -0.92
CA VAL A 76 6.50 -6.76 -0.25
C VAL A 76 6.39 -7.92 -1.23
N LEU A 77 5.64 -7.74 -2.33
CA LEU A 77 5.50 -8.73 -3.41
C LEU A 77 6.65 -8.70 -4.43
N GLY A 78 7.69 -7.87 -4.21
CA GLY A 78 8.84 -7.72 -5.12
C GLY A 78 8.59 -6.79 -6.31
N GLY A 79 7.48 -6.06 -6.31
CA GLY A 79 7.11 -5.08 -7.32
C GLY A 79 7.60 -3.66 -7.03
N PRO A 80 7.33 -2.71 -7.94
CA PRO A 80 7.73 -1.31 -7.77
C PRO A 80 7.03 -0.66 -6.57
N LEU A 81 7.78 0.17 -5.82
CA LEU A 81 7.28 0.84 -4.62
C LEU A 81 6.34 2.02 -4.93
N ARG A 82 6.55 2.74 -6.03
CA ARG A 82 5.76 3.94 -6.36
C ARG A 82 4.47 3.56 -7.07
N SER A 83 3.35 4.08 -6.56
CA SER A 83 2.02 3.85 -7.14
C SER A 83 1.91 4.39 -8.57
N MET A 84 2.66 5.45 -8.92
CA MET A 84 2.74 5.98 -10.29
C MET A 84 3.29 4.94 -11.29
N THR A 85 4.38 4.27 -10.93
CA THR A 85 5.00 3.23 -11.75
C THR A 85 4.08 2.03 -11.92
N ILE A 86 3.40 1.61 -10.84
CA ILE A 86 2.39 0.54 -10.91
C ILE A 86 1.27 0.91 -11.90
N ARG A 87 0.76 2.15 -11.85
CA ARG A 87 -0.30 2.59 -12.76
C ARG A 87 0.12 2.59 -14.23
N GLN A 88 1.38 2.88 -14.53
CA GLN A 88 1.90 2.78 -15.90
C GLN A 88 1.92 1.33 -16.42
N GLN A 89 2.06 0.35 -15.52
CA GLN A 89 1.99 -1.08 -15.85
C GLN A 89 0.54 -1.60 -15.93
N GLN A 90 -0.45 -0.80 -15.52
CA GLN A 90 -1.87 -1.15 -15.51
C GLN A 90 -2.65 -0.54 -16.69
N ALA A 91 -2.03 0.38 -17.42
CA ALA A 91 -2.56 1.04 -18.61
C ALA A 91 -2.20 0.24 -19.87
#